data_AF-A0A1H6GSE3-F1
#
_entry.id   AF-A0A1H6GSE3-F1
#
_cell.length_a   1.000
_cell.length_b   1.000
_cell.length_c   1.000
_cell.angle_alpha   90.00
_cell.angle_beta   90.00
_cell.angle_gamma   90.00
#
_symmetry.space_group_name_H-M   'P 1'
#
loop_
_entity.id
_entity.type
_entity.pdbx_description
1 polymer ?
#
loop_
_entity_poly.entity_id
_entity_poly.type
_entity_poly.pdbx_seq_one_letter_code
_entity_poly.pdbx_strand_id
1 'polypeptide(L)'
;MRLGKDFDAAIARELKAAGVEHYKVERGGKHPRLVFEHDGRPFSYTLPGSPSDHRALLNMVHDLRGLLGLNLPRPPQPLPPDPPLDPEMVAVARLRVEANPPTLPTDKDLRLYEMLDGAFEAVAALARRAQAEDAAAWTHTHLERLERLVALGLAESDAEGRYRRLS
;
A
#
# COMPACT_ATOMS: atom_id res chain seq x y z
N MET A 1 -14.79 -11.42 -42.44
CA MET A 1 -13.53 -11.35 -41.65
C MET A 1 -13.81 -11.95 -40.27
N ARG A 2 -13.10 -13.02 -39.87
CA ARG A 2 -13.21 -13.56 -38.50
C ARG A 2 -12.33 -12.67 -37.61
N LEU A 3 -12.81 -12.30 -36.42
CA LEU A 3 -11.94 -11.75 -35.39
C LEU A 3 -10.81 -12.77 -35.17
N GLY A 4 -9.56 -12.33 -35.01
CA GLY A 4 -8.47 -13.25 -34.66
C GLY A 4 -8.78 -13.93 -33.32
N LYS A 5 -8.42 -15.20 -33.15
CA LYS A 5 -8.65 -15.94 -31.89
C LYS A 5 -8.12 -15.20 -30.66
N ASP A 6 -7.04 -14.43 -30.84
CA ASP A 6 -6.40 -13.64 -29.79
C ASP A 6 -7.27 -12.46 -29.33
N PHE A 7 -8.06 -11.87 -30.23
CA PHE A 7 -9.00 -10.79 -29.90
C PHE A 7 -10.18 -11.33 -29.09
N ASP A 8 -10.77 -12.45 -29.51
CA ASP A 8 -11.88 -13.08 -28.77
C ASP A 8 -11.44 -13.49 -27.36
N ALA A 9 -10.24 -14.08 -27.22
CA ALA A 9 -9.68 -14.46 -25.94
C ALA A 9 -9.42 -13.25 -25.03
N ALA A 10 -8.87 -12.16 -25.57
CA ALA A 10 -8.62 -10.93 -24.83
C ALA A 10 -9.92 -10.26 -24.36
N ILE A 11 -10.93 -10.17 -25.23
CA ILE A 11 -12.25 -9.61 -24.90
C ILE A 11 -12.89 -10.42 -23.77
N ALA A 12 -12.94 -11.74 -23.89
CA ALA A 12 -13.53 -12.61 -22.88
C ALA A 12 -12.81 -12.47 -21.52
N ARG A 13 -11.48 -12.32 -21.52
CA ARG A 13 -10.69 -12.14 -20.31
C ARG A 13 -11.01 -10.84 -19.58
N GLU A 14 -10.99 -9.71 -20.28
CA GLU A 14 -11.22 -8.41 -19.63
C GLU A 14 -12.68 -8.25 -19.18
N LEU A 15 -13.67 -8.72 -19.98
CA LEU A 15 -15.08 -8.70 -19.58
C LEU A 15 -15.34 -9.58 -18.36
N LYS A 16 -14.75 -10.78 -18.31
CA LYS A 16 -14.83 -11.65 -17.13
C LYS A 16 -14.20 -11.02 -15.90
N ALA A 17 -13.06 -10.34 -16.05
CA ALA A 17 -12.39 -9.64 -14.95
C ALA A 17 -13.24 -8.50 -14.37
N ALA A 18 -14.13 -7.91 -15.19
CA ALA A 18 -15.09 -6.90 -14.78
C ALA A 18 -16.47 -7.45 -14.39
N GLY A 19 -16.65 -8.79 -14.32
CA GLY A 19 -17.92 -9.41 -13.96
C GLY A 19 -19.01 -9.29 -15.04
N VAL A 20 -18.65 -9.00 -16.29
CA VAL A 20 -19.61 -8.92 -17.41
C VAL A 20 -19.78 -10.30 -18.03
N GLU A 21 -20.94 -10.93 -17.79
CA GLU A 21 -21.25 -12.28 -18.28
C GLU A 21 -21.94 -12.29 -19.65
N HIS A 22 -22.58 -11.18 -20.01
CA HIS A 22 -23.37 -11.08 -21.24
C HIS A 22 -22.81 -9.98 -22.15
N TYR A 23 -22.26 -10.40 -23.29
CA TYR A 23 -21.82 -9.52 -24.36
C TYR A 23 -22.18 -10.10 -25.72
N LYS A 24 -22.33 -9.21 -26.71
CA LYS A 24 -22.65 -9.55 -28.09
C LYS A 24 -21.69 -8.83 -29.03
N VAL A 25 -21.26 -9.51 -30.08
CA VAL A 25 -20.51 -8.89 -31.17
C VAL A 25 -21.43 -8.67 -32.36
N GLU A 26 -21.72 -7.42 -32.68
CA GLU A 26 -22.53 -7.02 -33.82
C GLU A 26 -21.67 -6.76 -35.06
N ARG A 27 -22.12 -7.23 -36.22
CA ARG A 27 -21.42 -7.11 -37.50
C ARG A 27 -22.31 -6.37 -38.49
N GLY A 28 -22.23 -5.04 -38.49
CA GLY A 28 -23.03 -4.17 -39.37
C GLY A 28 -22.22 -3.34 -40.39
N GLY A 29 -20.88 -3.45 -40.41
CA GLY A 29 -20.02 -2.64 -41.28
C GLY A 29 -18.57 -3.12 -41.32
N LYS A 30 -17.64 -2.24 -41.74
CA LYS A 30 -16.20 -2.53 -41.89
C LYS A 30 -15.53 -2.99 -40.59
N HIS A 31 -16.05 -2.55 -39.45
CA HIS A 31 -15.54 -2.88 -38.11
C HIS A 31 -16.64 -3.54 -37.28
N PRO A 32 -16.39 -4.71 -36.65
CA PRO A 32 -17.35 -5.29 -35.72
C PRO A 32 -17.48 -4.42 -34.46
N ARG A 33 -18.62 -4.49 -33.77
CA ARG A 33 -18.86 -3.78 -32.52
C ARG A 33 -19.11 -4.78 -31.40
N LEU A 34 -18.51 -4.54 -30.25
CA LEU A 34 -18.78 -5.24 -29.01
C LEU A 34 -19.82 -4.43 -28.22
N VAL A 35 -20.94 -5.06 -27.88
CA VAL A 35 -22.02 -4.47 -27.09
C VAL A 35 -22.21 -5.29 -25.83
N PHE A 36 -22.25 -4.65 -24.67
CA PHE A 36 -22.39 -5.31 -23.38
C PHE A 36 -23.03 -4.36 -22.36
N GLU A 37 -23.49 -4.92 -21.25
CA GLU A 37 -23.98 -4.16 -20.11
C GLU A 37 -23.00 -4.30 -18.94
N HIS A 38 -22.69 -3.20 -18.26
CA HIS A 38 -21.84 -3.19 -17.07
C HIS A 38 -22.37 -2.14 -16.10
N ASP A 39 -22.51 -2.49 -14.82
CA ASP A 39 -23.10 -1.64 -13.77
C ASP A 39 -24.44 -0.99 -14.16
N GLY A 40 -25.31 -1.75 -14.82
CA GLY A 40 -26.63 -1.29 -15.28
C GLY A 40 -26.61 -0.29 -16.43
N ARG A 41 -25.46 -0.12 -17.10
CA ARG A 41 -25.28 0.79 -18.23
C ARG A 41 -24.89 0.03 -19.51
N PRO A 42 -25.53 0.33 -20.66
CA PRO A 42 -25.14 -0.25 -21.93
C PRO A 42 -23.87 0.43 -22.47
N PHE A 43 -22.91 -0.39 -22.90
CA PHE A 43 -21.68 0.04 -23.55
C PHE A 43 -21.59 -0.54 -24.97
N SER A 44 -20.99 0.24 -25.87
CA SER A 44 -20.68 -0.18 -27.24
C SER A 44 -19.26 0.24 -27.59
N TYR A 45 -18.42 -0.73 -27.97
CA TYR A 45 -17.03 -0.52 -28.36
C TYR A 45 -16.79 -1.01 -29.80
N THR A 46 -16.11 -0.23 -30.63
CA THR A 46 -15.81 -0.63 -32.01
C THR A 46 -14.49 -1.40 -32.05
N LEU A 47 -14.54 -2.67 -32.46
CA LEU A 47 -13.39 -3.54 -32.53
C LEU A 47 -12.52 -3.23 -33.76
N PRO A 48 -11.19 -3.36 -33.63
CA PRO A 48 -10.29 -3.16 -34.76
C PRO A 48 -10.57 -4.20 -35.86
N GLY A 49 -10.55 -3.74 -37.12
CA GLY A 49 -10.96 -4.54 -38.27
C GLY A 49 -9.87 -5.47 -38.82
N SER A 50 -8.61 -5.30 -38.42
CA SER A 50 -7.49 -6.07 -38.95
C SER A 50 -6.72 -6.82 -37.85
N PRO A 51 -6.59 -8.15 -37.94
CA PRO A 51 -5.82 -8.96 -37.00
C PRO A 51 -4.29 -8.83 -37.18
N SER A 52 -3.79 -8.11 -38.19
CA SER A 52 -2.36 -7.99 -38.48
C SER A 52 -1.63 -6.88 -37.72
N ASP A 53 -2.35 -6.06 -36.93
CA ASP A 53 -1.74 -4.99 -36.13
C ASP A 53 -1.67 -5.40 -34.66
N HIS A 54 -0.46 -5.78 -34.21
CA HIS A 54 -0.20 -6.15 -32.82
C HIS A 54 -0.51 -5.00 -31.84
N ARG A 55 -0.42 -3.73 -32.28
CA ARG A 55 -0.74 -2.57 -31.44
C ARG A 55 -2.24 -2.39 -31.29
N ALA A 56 -3.03 -2.82 -32.27
CA ALA A 56 -4.48 -2.74 -32.20
C ALA A 56 -5.07 -3.61 -31.06
N LEU A 57 -4.46 -4.77 -30.78
CA LEU A 57 -4.84 -5.60 -29.64
C LEU A 57 -4.55 -4.91 -28.30
N LEU A 58 -3.36 -4.31 -28.16
CA LEU A 58 -2.95 -3.62 -26.94
C LEU A 58 -3.82 -2.39 -26.66
N ASN A 59 -4.11 -1.60 -27.69
CA ASN A 59 -4.99 -0.44 -27.58
C ASN A 59 -6.40 -0.86 -27.18
N MET A 60 -6.94 -1.92 -27.81
CA MET A 60 -8.26 -2.45 -27.45
C MET A 60 -8.34 -2.89 -25.99
N VAL A 61 -7.34 -3.63 -25.51
CA VAL A 61 -7.31 -4.07 -24.10
C VAL A 61 -7.25 -2.86 -23.17
N HIS A 62 -6.43 -1.87 -23.48
CA HIS A 62 -6.33 -0.66 -22.67
C HIS A 62 -7.66 0.12 -22.62
N ASP A 63 -8.31 0.30 -23.78
CA ASP A 63 -9.60 0.98 -23.89
C ASP A 63 -10.70 0.23 -23.13
N LEU A 64 -10.77 -1.09 -23.28
CA LEU A 64 -11.74 -1.94 -22.58
C LEU A 64 -11.56 -1.84 -21.07
N ARG A 65 -10.32 -1.88 -20.57
CA ARG A 65 -10.06 -1.70 -19.14
C ARG A 65 -10.46 -0.32 -18.64
N GLY A 66 -10.34 0.71 -19.47
CA GLY A 66 -10.83 2.06 -19.16
C GLY A 66 -12.35 2.10 -19.04
N LEU A 67 -13.06 1.54 -20.02
CA LEU A 67 -14.53 1.46 -20.02
C LEU A 67 -15.09 0.67 -18.85
N LEU A 68 -14.39 -0.39 -18.44
CA LEU A 68 -14.78 -1.29 -17.35
C LEU A 68 -14.26 -0.84 -15.97
N GLY A 69 -13.66 0.34 -15.86
CA GLY A 69 -13.10 0.83 -14.59
C GLY A 69 -11.91 0.01 -14.04
N LEU A 70 -11.37 -0.93 -14.82
CA LEU A 70 -10.21 -1.76 -14.46
C LEU A 70 -8.87 -1.01 -14.52
N ASN A 71 -8.88 0.23 -15.02
CA ASN A 71 -7.74 1.15 -15.01
C ASN A 71 -7.75 2.11 -13.81
N LEU A 72 -8.71 1.99 -12.89
CA LEU A 72 -8.66 2.74 -11.64
C LEU A 72 -7.35 2.38 -10.91
N PRO A 73 -6.61 3.37 -10.38
CA PRO A 73 -5.47 3.08 -9.52
C PRO A 73 -5.98 2.15 -8.42
N ARG A 74 -5.33 0.99 -8.29
CA ARG A 74 -5.65 0.03 -7.22
C ARG A 74 -5.72 0.85 -5.92
N PRO A 75 -6.81 0.76 -5.14
CA PRO A 75 -6.86 1.47 -3.86
C PRO A 75 -5.60 1.10 -3.08
N PRO A 76 -4.93 2.06 -2.42
CA PRO A 76 -3.70 1.78 -1.68
C PRO A 76 -3.99 0.61 -0.76
N GLN A 77 -3.30 -0.51 -0.98
CA GLN A 77 -3.43 -1.64 -0.08
C GLN A 77 -2.95 -1.12 1.29
N PRO A 78 -3.73 -1.30 2.37
CA PRO A 78 -3.22 -1.00 3.70
C PRO A 78 -1.90 -1.75 3.84
N LEU A 79 -0.84 -1.04 4.23
CA LEU A 79 0.43 -1.68 4.52
C LEU A 79 0.14 -2.81 5.51
N PRO A 80 0.76 -4.00 5.35
CA PRO A 80 0.63 -5.04 6.35
C PRO A 80 0.97 -4.43 7.72
N PRO A 81 0.24 -4.81 8.79
CA PRO A 81 0.54 -4.31 10.12
C PRO A 81 2.02 -4.59 10.41
N ASP A 82 2.68 -3.65 11.08
CA ASP A 82 4.07 -3.88 11.48
C ASP A 82 4.16 -5.18 12.27
N PRO A 83 5.21 -5.99 12.06
CA PRO A 83 5.48 -7.08 12.97
C PRO A 83 5.56 -6.52 14.40
N PRO A 84 4.94 -7.19 15.38
CA PRO A 84 5.03 -6.74 16.76
C PRO A 84 6.51 -6.64 17.16
N LEU A 85 6.84 -5.58 17.90
CA LEU A 85 8.19 -5.45 18.45
C LEU A 85 8.44 -6.62 19.41
N ASP A 86 9.60 -7.24 19.31
CA ASP A 86 10.00 -8.31 20.23
C ASP A 86 10.09 -7.75 21.66
N PRO A 87 9.27 -8.24 22.61
CA PRO A 87 9.31 -7.79 24.01
C PRO A 87 10.68 -7.96 24.66
N GLU A 88 11.47 -8.96 24.25
CA GLU A 88 12.82 -9.16 24.78
C GLU A 88 13.74 -7.99 24.44
N MET A 89 13.57 -7.36 23.27
CA MET A 89 14.35 -6.19 22.89
C MET A 89 14.08 -5.00 23.79
N VAL A 90 12.81 -4.77 24.16
CA VAL A 90 12.41 -3.70 25.07
C VAL A 90 13.02 -3.96 26.45
N ALA A 91 12.94 -5.20 26.94
CA ALA A 91 13.52 -5.61 28.21
C ALA A 91 15.04 -5.40 28.23
N VAL A 92 15.76 -5.80 27.16
CA VAL A 92 17.22 -5.60 27.05
C VAL A 92 17.58 -4.12 27.02
N ALA A 93 16.85 -3.30 26.26
CA ALA A 93 17.07 -1.86 26.21
C ALA A 93 16.87 -1.22 27.60
N ARG A 94 15.78 -1.59 28.29
CA ARG A 94 15.50 -1.11 29.64
C ARG A 94 16.59 -1.51 30.64
N LEU A 95 17.02 -2.77 30.64
CA LEU A 95 18.11 -3.25 31.50
C LEU A 95 19.41 -2.47 31.28
N ARG A 96 19.74 -2.12 30.03
CA ARG A 96 20.93 -1.30 29.73
C ARG A 96 20.81 0.12 30.26
N VAL A 97 19.63 0.71 30.14
CA VAL A 97 19.35 2.06 30.68
C VAL A 97 19.36 2.04 32.20
N GLU A 98 18.81 1.02 32.85
CA GLU A 98 18.85 0.86 34.31
C GLU A 98 20.27 0.65 34.83
N ALA A 99 21.10 -0.11 34.10
CA ALA A 99 22.50 -0.33 34.46
C ALA A 99 23.36 0.94 34.30
N ASN A 100 22.98 1.87 33.41
CA ASN A 100 23.68 3.12 33.18
C ASN A 100 22.68 4.28 32.97
N PRO A 101 22.06 4.78 34.06
CA PRO A 101 20.95 5.71 33.97
C PRO A 101 21.40 7.07 33.41
N PRO A 102 20.67 7.63 32.42
CA PRO A 102 20.94 8.97 31.95
C PRO A 102 20.62 10.01 33.03
N THR A 103 21.45 11.05 33.13
CA THR A 103 21.19 12.22 33.99
C THR A 103 20.63 13.40 33.20
N LEU A 104 20.92 13.47 31.90
CA LEU A 104 20.48 14.52 30.98
C LEU A 104 20.19 13.93 29.60
N PRO A 105 19.23 14.50 28.83
CA PRO A 105 18.98 14.08 27.46
C PRO A 105 20.09 14.57 26.54
N THR A 106 20.44 13.74 25.54
CA THR A 106 21.32 14.15 24.44
C THR A 106 20.52 14.81 23.32
N ASP A 107 21.19 15.51 22.40
CA ASP A 107 20.51 16.10 21.22
C ASP A 107 19.73 15.07 20.40
N LYS A 108 20.22 13.82 20.33
CA LYS A 108 19.52 12.73 19.64
C LYS A 108 18.27 12.29 20.41
N ASP A 109 18.34 12.27 21.73
CA ASP A 109 17.18 11.98 22.58
C ASP A 109 16.12 13.07 22.40
N LEU A 110 16.52 14.35 22.39
CA LEU A 110 15.62 15.48 22.17
C LEU A 110 14.97 15.48 20.79
N ARG A 111 15.71 15.13 19.73
CA ARG A 111 15.11 14.98 18.39
C ARG A 111 14.01 13.92 18.37
N LEU A 112 14.21 12.82 19.09
CA LEU A 112 13.24 11.74 19.18
C LEU A 112 12.05 12.13 20.07
N TYR A 113 12.30 12.86 21.15
CA TYR A 113 11.28 13.43 22.01
C TYR A 113 10.33 14.38 21.26
N GLU A 114 10.87 15.24 20.37
CA GLU A 114 10.04 16.10 19.52
C GLU A 114 9.20 15.34 18.48
N MET A 115 9.52 14.07 18.20
CA MET A 115 8.68 13.23 17.36
C MET A 115 7.52 12.58 18.13
N LEU A 116 7.59 12.52 19.46
CA LEU A 116 6.55 11.94 20.30
C LEU A 116 5.39 12.92 20.51
N ASP A 117 4.18 12.38 20.59
CA ASP A 117 2.96 13.11 20.91
C ASP A 117 2.37 12.59 22.25
N GLY A 118 1.27 13.18 22.72
CA GLY A 118 0.58 12.76 23.95
C GLY A 118 -0.13 11.42 23.86
N ALA A 119 -0.25 10.85 22.65
CA ALA A 119 -0.80 9.51 22.42
C ALA A 119 0.31 8.44 22.42
N PHE A 120 -0.02 7.23 22.87
CA PHE A 120 0.89 6.09 22.76
C PHE A 120 1.09 5.70 21.30
N GLU A 121 2.32 5.83 20.82
CA GLU A 121 2.72 5.48 19.46
C GLU A 121 3.75 4.34 19.47
N ALA A 122 3.58 3.36 18.59
CA ALA A 122 4.55 2.30 18.40
C ALA A 122 5.85 2.82 17.78
N VAL A 123 7.01 2.26 18.16
CA VAL A 123 8.30 2.65 17.58
C VAL A 123 8.34 2.53 16.06
N ALA A 124 7.67 1.53 15.50
CA ALA A 124 7.56 1.36 14.04
C ALA A 124 6.80 2.51 13.36
N ALA A 125 5.81 3.11 14.03
CA ALA A 125 5.11 4.29 13.53
C ALA A 125 6.04 5.52 13.50
N LEU A 126 6.91 5.66 14.51
CA LEU A 126 7.95 6.70 14.53
C LEU A 126 8.97 6.50 13.40
N ALA A 127 9.37 5.25 13.13
CA ALA A 127 10.27 4.92 12.02
C ALA A 127 9.68 5.32 10.66
N ARG A 128 8.38 5.09 10.43
CA ARG A 128 7.67 5.56 9.23
C ARG A 128 7.62 7.07 9.13
N ARG A 129 7.33 7.76 10.23
CA ARG A 129 7.31 9.23 10.27
C ARG A 129 8.69 9.81 9.93
N ALA A 130 9.75 9.14 10.37
CA ALA A 130 11.13 9.45 10.00
C ALA A 130 11.52 9.04 8.57
N GLN A 131 10.62 8.40 7.81
CA GLN A 131 10.89 7.85 6.47
C GLN A 131 12.13 6.94 6.45
N ALA A 132 12.29 6.11 7.49
CA ALA A 132 13.41 5.18 7.56
C ALA A 132 13.35 4.15 6.41
N GLU A 133 14.46 3.99 5.69
CA GLU A 133 14.59 2.96 4.64
C GLU A 133 14.45 1.54 5.21
N ASP A 134 14.95 1.33 6.43
CA ASP A 134 14.81 0.09 7.20
C ASP A 134 14.24 0.41 8.58
N ALA A 135 12.95 0.11 8.75
CA ALA A 135 12.24 0.34 10.00
C ALA A 135 12.74 -0.54 11.16
N ALA A 136 13.23 -1.75 10.87
CA ALA A 136 13.73 -2.65 11.91
C ALA A 136 15.06 -2.13 12.46
N ALA A 137 16.02 -1.85 11.58
CA ALA A 137 17.31 -1.26 11.97
C ALA A 137 17.14 0.08 12.70
N TRP A 138 16.20 0.92 12.23
CA TRP A 138 15.86 2.17 12.89
C TRP A 138 15.32 1.94 14.30
N THR A 139 14.40 0.99 14.45
CA THR A 139 13.82 0.61 15.76
C THR A 139 14.89 0.12 16.72
N HIS A 140 15.76 -0.80 16.30
CA HIS A 140 16.90 -1.27 17.10
C HIS A 140 17.79 -0.11 17.60
N THR A 141 18.02 0.89 16.74
CA THR A 141 18.90 2.02 17.05
C THR A 141 18.25 3.02 18.01
N HIS A 142 16.94 3.20 17.95
CA HIS A 142 16.23 4.26 18.68
C HIS A 142 15.49 3.76 19.92
N LEU A 143 15.31 2.44 20.08
CA LEU A 143 14.63 1.86 21.24
C LEU A 143 15.29 2.25 22.57
N GLU A 144 16.60 2.12 22.67
CA GLU A 144 17.34 2.51 23.88
C GLU A 144 17.18 4.01 24.18
N ARG A 145 17.05 4.86 23.15
CA ARG A 145 16.83 6.30 23.33
C ARG A 145 15.43 6.61 23.86
N LEU A 146 14.43 5.86 23.43
CA LEU A 146 13.07 5.97 23.97
C LEU A 146 13.05 5.56 25.45
N GLU A 147 13.69 4.44 25.82
CA GLU A 147 13.81 4.04 27.22
C GLU A 147 14.62 5.05 28.05
N ARG A 148 15.64 5.71 27.46
CA ARG A 148 16.35 6.82 28.12
C ARG A 148 15.44 8.01 28.41
N LEU A 149 14.55 8.39 27.48
CA LEU A 149 13.57 9.45 27.70
C LEU A 149 12.58 9.07 28.82
N VAL A 150 12.20 7.80 28.92
CA VAL A 150 11.38 7.28 30.02
C VAL A 150 12.11 7.39 31.35
N ALA A 151 13.38 6.96 31.41
CA ALA A 151 14.20 7.06 32.63
C ALA A 151 14.42 8.51 33.09
N LEU A 152 14.44 9.48 32.15
CA LEU A 152 14.53 10.91 32.43
C LEU A 152 13.17 11.53 32.84
N GLY A 153 12.08 10.78 32.83
CA GLY A 153 10.73 11.29 33.11
C GLY A 153 10.16 12.20 32.03
N LEU A 154 10.70 12.14 30.81
CA LEU A 154 10.24 12.94 29.66
C LEU A 154 9.22 12.18 28.81
N ALA A 155 9.20 10.86 28.90
CA ALA A 155 8.27 10.02 28.17
C ALA A 155 7.71 8.92 29.06
N GLU A 156 6.62 8.30 28.60
CA GLU A 156 6.04 7.12 29.23
C GLU A 156 6.03 5.96 28.23
N SER A 157 6.26 4.75 28.74
CA SER A 157 6.25 3.50 27.97
C SER A 157 5.19 2.57 28.55
N ASP A 158 4.48 1.85 27.68
CA ASP A 158 3.54 0.81 28.07
C ASP A 158 4.19 -0.58 28.23
N ALA A 159 5.52 -0.66 28.08
CA ALA A 159 6.31 -1.88 28.06
C ALA A 159 6.04 -2.84 26.88
N GLU A 160 5.15 -2.48 25.94
CA GLU A 160 4.87 -3.21 24.69
C GLU A 160 5.52 -2.53 23.48
N GLY A 161 6.38 -1.54 23.71
CA GLY A 161 7.07 -0.79 22.66
C GLY A 161 6.24 0.38 22.12
N ARG A 162 5.27 0.89 22.87
CA ARG A 162 4.63 2.18 22.58
C ARG A 162 5.06 3.24 23.58
N TYR A 163 5.24 4.45 23.06
CA TYR A 163 5.75 5.58 23.82
C TYR A 163 4.88 6.80 23.60
N ARG A 164 4.77 7.63 24.63
CA ARG A 164 4.16 8.96 24.55
C ARG A 164 5.01 9.99 25.26
N ARG A 165 4.86 11.24 24.84
CA ARG A 165 5.48 12.41 25.47
C ARG A 165 4.78 12.73 26.80
N LEU A 166 5.55 13.02 27.84
CA LEU A 166 5.05 13.66 29.06
C LEU A 166 5.21 15.17 28.89
N SER A 167 4.10 15.91 29.10
CA SER A 167 4.01 17.36 28.91
C SER A 167 4.61 18.13 30.07
#